data_AF-A0A9E0LYT2-F1
#
_entry.id   AF-A0A9E0LYT2-F1
#
_cell.length_a   1.000
_cell.length_b   1.000
_cell.length_c   1.000
_cell.angle_alpha   90.00
_cell.angle_beta   90.00
_cell.angle_gamma   90.00
#
_symmetry.space_group_name_H-M   'P 1'
#
loop_
_entity.id
_entity.type
_entity.pdbx_description
1 polymer ?
#
loop_
_entity_poly.entity_id
_entity_poly.type
_entity_poly.pdbx_seq_one_letter_code
_entity_poly.pdbx_strand_id
1 'polypeptide(L)'
;LTIYSYETGATATSSLTDLRVQIWDGPPEAEGSRVVFGDRFSDRLLSSTFSNTYRVSALELEGTSRPILANVARIGATLAPGTYWLDWSAAGGSGSGPWAPPAAITAGARPGNGLQASAGEPFLPALDGAVQQEFPFRIAAHLAACDSPANLPWLSLGQTLGTTAGGATTLVDVTLDAIGLAPGTYSGVLCVQSNDPDTPLVEVPVSLVVAVLFLDGFESGSTVAWSAVVP
;
A
#
# COMPACT_ATOMS: atom_id res chain seq x y z
N LEU A 1 -2.04 3.44 3.21
CA LEU A 1 -1.03 4.52 3.21
C LEU A 1 -1.70 5.81 2.75
N THR A 2 -1.43 6.95 3.40
CA THR A 2 -1.93 8.25 2.94
C THR A 2 -0.77 9.13 2.49
N ILE A 3 -0.85 9.63 1.27
CA ILE A 3 0.09 10.55 0.64
C ILE A 3 -0.66 11.83 0.32
N TYR A 4 0.04 12.97 0.29
CA TYR A 4 -0.57 14.27 0.01
C TYR A 4 -0.21 14.77 -1.38
N SER A 5 -1.15 15.44 -2.04
CA SER A 5 -0.90 16.12 -3.31
C SER A 5 -1.62 17.47 -3.36
N TYR A 6 -1.22 18.35 -4.27
CA TYR A 6 -1.98 19.55 -4.64
C TYR A 6 -1.79 19.85 -6.12
N GLU A 7 -2.73 20.61 -6.67
CA GLU A 7 -2.71 21.14 -8.04
C GLU A 7 -2.87 22.66 -7.99
N THR A 8 -2.27 23.40 -8.92
CA THR A 8 -2.42 24.87 -8.96
C THR A 8 -3.68 25.26 -9.72
N GLY A 9 -4.51 26.12 -9.11
CA GLY A 9 -5.79 26.55 -9.69
C GLY A 9 -6.93 25.55 -9.47
N ALA A 10 -6.74 24.57 -8.59
CA ALA A 10 -7.74 23.53 -8.31
C ALA A 10 -8.74 23.96 -7.24
N THR A 11 -9.86 23.23 -7.17
CA THR A 11 -10.86 23.33 -6.10
C THR A 11 -10.65 22.20 -5.08
N ALA A 12 -11.35 22.26 -3.95
CA ALA A 12 -11.26 21.21 -2.93
C ALA A 12 -11.74 19.81 -3.41
N THR A 13 -12.39 19.74 -4.57
CA THR A 13 -12.74 18.48 -5.22
C THR A 13 -11.54 17.92 -5.98
N SER A 14 -11.18 16.67 -5.68
CA SER A 14 -10.04 16.01 -6.33
C SER A 14 -10.27 15.78 -7.82
N SER A 15 -9.21 16.00 -8.61
CA SER A 15 -9.13 15.60 -10.01
C SER A 15 -8.21 14.40 -10.25
N LEU A 16 -7.68 13.80 -9.17
CA LEU A 16 -6.73 12.69 -9.27
C LEU A 16 -7.40 11.45 -9.87
N THR A 17 -6.71 10.82 -10.80
CA THR A 17 -7.17 9.63 -11.52
C THR A 17 -6.28 8.42 -11.28
N ASP A 18 -5.07 8.62 -10.75
CA ASP A 18 -4.07 7.56 -10.57
C ASP A 18 -3.14 7.90 -9.39
N LEU A 19 -2.79 6.89 -8.61
CA LEU A 19 -1.73 6.93 -7.61
C LEU A 19 -0.96 5.61 -7.61
N ARG A 20 0.30 5.66 -8.06
CA ARG A 20 1.23 4.52 -8.03
C ARG A 20 2.13 4.62 -6.81
N VAL A 21 2.48 3.47 -6.26
CA VAL A 21 3.35 3.36 -5.08
C VAL A 21 4.31 2.21 -5.25
N GLN A 22 5.58 2.43 -4.93
CA GLN A 22 6.59 1.40 -4.74
C GLN A 22 7.21 1.52 -3.35
N ILE A 23 7.62 0.37 -2.80
CA ILE A 23 8.42 0.31 -1.58
C ILE A 23 9.76 -0.31 -1.95
N TRP A 24 10.84 0.34 -1.56
CA TRP A 24 12.22 -0.09 -1.79
C TRP A 24 12.89 -0.50 -0.48
N ASP A 25 13.78 -1.49 -0.50
CA ASP A 25 14.61 -1.90 0.66
C ASP A 25 15.92 -1.10 0.79
N GLY A 26 16.02 0.01 0.07
CA GLY A 26 17.09 0.99 0.11
C GLY A 26 16.68 2.25 -0.67
N PRO A 27 17.54 3.28 -0.77
CA PRO A 27 17.23 4.48 -1.54
C PRO A 27 16.87 4.13 -2.98
N PRO A 28 15.79 4.70 -3.56
CA PRO A 28 15.38 4.40 -4.93
C PRO A 28 16.55 4.55 -5.91
N GLU A 29 16.71 3.55 -6.79
CA GLU A 29 17.71 3.54 -7.88
C GLU A 29 19.19 3.56 -7.43
N ALA A 30 19.47 3.48 -6.14
CA ALA A 30 20.82 3.25 -5.63
C ALA A 30 21.28 1.81 -5.85
N GLU A 31 22.58 1.60 -6.00
CA GLU A 31 23.17 0.26 -6.15
C GLU A 31 22.82 -0.63 -4.94
N GLY A 32 22.29 -1.82 -5.20
CA GLY A 32 21.87 -2.78 -4.18
C GLY A 32 20.44 -2.58 -3.65
N SER A 33 19.79 -1.46 -3.94
CA SER A 33 18.37 -1.26 -3.63
C SER A 33 17.47 -1.98 -4.63
N ARG A 34 16.36 -2.54 -4.15
CA ARG A 34 15.34 -3.15 -5.01
C ARG A 34 13.93 -2.80 -4.55
N VAL A 35 13.00 -2.84 -5.50
CA VAL A 35 11.57 -2.75 -5.21
C VAL A 35 11.13 -4.05 -4.52
N VAL A 36 10.52 -3.94 -3.34
CA VAL A 36 9.97 -5.06 -2.56
C VAL A 36 8.43 -5.08 -2.58
N PHE A 37 7.78 -4.01 -3.04
CA PHE A 37 6.34 -3.98 -3.27
C PHE A 37 5.98 -2.91 -4.32
N GLY A 38 4.94 -3.20 -5.10
CA GLY A 38 4.34 -2.25 -6.03
C GLY A 38 5.15 -2.09 -7.32
N ASP A 39 4.66 -1.21 -8.19
CA ASP A 39 5.23 -0.93 -9.50
C ASP A 39 4.80 0.48 -9.97
N ARG A 40 5.31 0.92 -11.13
CA ARG A 40 5.02 2.25 -11.70
C ARG A 40 3.85 2.28 -12.68
N PHE A 41 3.02 1.24 -12.72
CA PHE A 41 1.97 1.05 -13.71
C PHE A 41 0.59 0.80 -13.08
N SER A 42 0.56 0.09 -11.96
CA SER A 42 -0.64 -0.29 -11.24
C SER A 42 -1.16 0.88 -10.41
N ASP A 43 -2.35 1.37 -10.75
CA ASP A 43 -3.07 2.31 -9.91
C ASP A 43 -3.45 1.67 -8.57
N ARG A 44 -3.22 2.40 -7.48
CA ARG A 44 -3.51 2.00 -6.11
C ARG A 44 -4.37 3.02 -5.37
N LEU A 45 -4.91 4.03 -6.06
CA LEU A 45 -5.76 5.04 -5.47
C LEU A 45 -7.08 4.42 -4.96
N LEU A 46 -7.36 4.59 -3.67
CA LEU A 46 -8.63 4.21 -3.05
C LEU A 46 -9.55 5.41 -2.86
N SER A 47 -8.99 6.54 -2.44
CA SER A 47 -9.75 7.77 -2.25
C SER A 47 -8.83 8.98 -2.34
N SER A 48 -9.38 10.13 -2.75
CA SER A 48 -8.70 11.41 -2.72
C SER A 48 -9.67 12.46 -2.17
N THR A 49 -9.36 13.02 -1.00
CA THR A 49 -10.27 13.90 -0.27
C THR A 49 -9.53 15.14 0.21
N PHE A 50 -10.21 16.28 0.22
CA PHE A 50 -9.64 17.51 0.77
C PHE A 50 -9.20 17.33 2.22
N SER A 51 -7.97 17.74 2.52
CA SER A 51 -7.36 17.58 3.85
C SER A 51 -7.72 18.69 4.84
N ASN A 52 -8.63 19.60 4.48
CA ASN A 52 -8.90 20.85 5.19
C ASN A 52 -7.69 21.79 5.29
N THR A 53 -6.70 21.62 4.40
CA THR A 53 -5.46 22.41 4.39
C THR A 53 -5.16 22.89 2.97
N TYR A 54 -4.72 24.15 2.84
CA TYR A 54 -4.24 24.72 1.58
C TYR A 54 -2.72 24.88 1.60
N ARG A 55 -2.08 24.69 0.45
CA ARG A 55 -0.71 25.13 0.25
C ARG A 55 -0.71 26.61 -0.11
N VAL A 56 -0.01 27.41 0.67
CA VAL A 56 0.11 28.86 0.47
C VAL A 56 1.57 29.27 0.25
N SER A 57 1.79 30.48 -0.25
CA SER A 57 3.13 31.07 -0.32
C SER A 57 3.42 31.89 0.94
N ALA A 58 4.70 32.18 1.21
CA ALA A 58 5.09 33.05 2.33
C ALA A 58 4.54 34.48 2.23
N LEU A 59 4.04 34.89 1.05
CA LEU A 59 3.52 36.22 0.78
C LEU A 59 1.98 36.27 0.70
N GLU A 60 1.31 35.13 0.67
CA GLU A 60 -0.14 35.04 0.48
C GLU A 60 -0.72 33.89 1.30
N LEU A 61 -0.90 34.12 2.60
CA LEU A 61 -1.28 33.08 3.57
C LEU A 61 -2.77 32.70 3.55
N GLU A 62 -3.61 33.45 2.83
CA GLU A 62 -5.05 33.23 2.74
C GLU A 62 -5.47 32.55 1.41
N GLY A 63 -4.50 32.15 0.58
CA GLY A 63 -4.76 31.58 -0.74
C GLY A 63 -5.48 30.22 -0.69
N THR A 64 -6.48 30.05 -1.55
CA THR A 64 -7.30 28.82 -1.65
C THR A 64 -7.16 28.08 -2.98
N SER A 65 -6.27 28.52 -3.86
CA SER A 65 -6.10 27.97 -5.22
C SER A 65 -5.29 26.67 -5.29
N ARG A 66 -4.80 26.16 -4.14
CA ARG A 66 -3.95 24.96 -4.04
C ARG A 66 -4.38 24.10 -2.84
N PRO A 67 -5.57 23.49 -2.90
CA PRO A 67 -6.02 22.58 -1.84
C PRO A 67 -5.10 21.36 -1.77
N ILE A 68 -4.70 21.00 -0.55
CA ILE A 68 -3.97 19.76 -0.31
C ILE A 68 -4.98 18.63 -0.18
N LEU A 69 -4.82 17.61 -1.02
CA LEU A 69 -5.63 16.41 -1.04
C LEU A 69 -4.91 15.29 -0.29
N ALA A 70 -5.64 14.59 0.57
CA ALA A 70 -5.20 13.37 1.21
C ALA A 70 -5.60 12.18 0.32
N ASN A 71 -4.61 11.50 -0.23
CA ASN A 71 -4.79 10.39 -1.16
C ASN A 71 -4.46 9.09 -0.48
N VAL A 72 -5.44 8.20 -0.37
CA VAL A 72 -5.27 6.90 0.27
C VAL A 72 -4.90 5.88 -0.78
N ALA A 73 -3.71 5.30 -0.65
CA ALA A 73 -3.23 4.19 -1.47
C ALA A 73 -3.44 2.84 -0.77
N ARG A 74 -3.88 1.85 -1.54
CA ARG A 74 -3.93 0.44 -1.12
C ARG A 74 -2.50 -0.11 -1.02
N ILE A 75 -2.09 -0.55 0.17
CA ILE A 75 -0.83 -1.29 0.39
C ILE A 75 -1.18 -2.67 0.94
N GLY A 76 -0.67 -3.71 0.28
CA GLY A 76 -0.89 -5.11 0.66
C GLY A 76 0.44 -5.83 0.86
N ALA A 77 1.37 -5.16 1.55
CA ALA A 77 2.71 -5.68 1.81
C ALA A 77 2.90 -5.96 3.29
N THR A 78 3.49 -7.11 3.61
CA THR A 78 4.10 -7.36 4.92
C THR A 78 5.60 -7.21 4.76
N LEU A 79 6.21 -6.35 5.57
CA LEU A 79 7.64 -6.08 5.52
C LEU A 79 8.32 -6.69 6.74
N ALA A 80 9.48 -7.28 6.54
CA ALA A 80 10.34 -7.67 7.64
C ALA A 80 10.84 -6.41 8.40
N PRO A 81 11.33 -6.53 9.64
CA PRO A 81 11.99 -5.42 10.30
C PRO A 81 13.15 -4.89 9.45
N GLY A 82 13.19 -3.58 9.21
CA GLY A 82 14.20 -2.97 8.35
C GLY A 82 13.93 -1.49 8.07
N THR A 83 14.77 -0.91 7.21
CA THR A 83 14.60 0.46 6.69
C THR A 83 14.14 0.37 5.23
N TYR A 84 13.08 1.10 4.92
CA TYR A 84 12.47 1.11 3.58
C TYR A 84 12.28 2.53 3.09
N TRP A 85 12.23 2.68 1.76
CA TRP A 85 11.93 3.93 1.10
C TRP A 85 10.59 3.83 0.37
N LEU A 86 9.83 4.91 0.41
CA LEU A 86 8.54 5.02 -0.25
C LEU A 86 8.69 5.92 -1.49
N ASP A 87 8.34 5.37 -2.65
CA ASP A 87 8.25 6.06 -3.93
C ASP A 87 6.77 6.13 -4.31
N TRP A 88 6.31 7.29 -4.75
CA TRP A 88 4.96 7.46 -5.29
C TRP A 88 4.94 8.44 -6.45
N SER A 89 3.98 8.22 -7.35
CA SER A 89 3.62 9.16 -8.39
C SER A 89 2.10 9.22 -8.54
N ALA A 90 1.58 10.35 -8.98
CA ALA A 90 0.14 10.57 -9.15
C ALA A 90 -0.14 11.26 -10.48
N ALA A 91 -1.32 11.02 -11.04
CA ALA A 91 -1.83 11.74 -12.20
C ALA A 91 -3.20 12.39 -11.88
N GLY A 92 -3.47 13.50 -12.54
CA GLY A 92 -4.68 14.30 -12.38
C GLY A 92 -5.03 15.07 -13.65
N GLY A 93 -6.20 15.69 -13.67
CA GLY A 93 -6.78 16.30 -14.87
C GLY A 93 -6.53 17.80 -15.04
N SER A 94 -5.92 18.49 -14.06
CA SER A 94 -5.97 19.95 -13.99
C SER A 94 -4.93 20.73 -14.82
N GLY A 95 -4.04 20.04 -15.55
CA GLY A 95 -2.95 20.68 -16.30
C GLY A 95 -1.83 21.25 -15.44
N SER A 96 -1.91 21.11 -14.11
CA SER A 96 -0.84 21.41 -13.15
C SER A 96 -0.70 20.28 -12.14
N GLY A 97 0.49 19.71 -12.03
CA GLY A 97 0.73 18.61 -11.09
C GLY A 97 0.02 17.32 -11.53
N PRO A 98 -0.40 16.45 -10.58
CA PRO A 98 -0.40 16.65 -9.13
C PRO A 98 1.00 16.68 -8.50
N TRP A 99 1.24 17.67 -7.63
CA TRP A 99 2.52 17.88 -6.95
C TRP A 99 2.50 17.32 -5.53
N ALA A 100 3.61 16.74 -5.06
CA ALA A 100 3.78 16.40 -3.65
C ALA A 100 4.12 17.68 -2.84
N PRO A 101 3.39 18.01 -1.75
CA PRO A 101 3.73 19.15 -0.91
C PRO A 101 4.93 18.79 -0.01
N PRO A 102 6.06 19.51 -0.07
CA PRO A 102 7.14 19.31 0.88
C PRO A 102 6.73 19.82 2.27
N ALA A 103 7.32 19.26 3.31
CA ALA A 103 7.25 19.80 4.66
C ALA A 103 7.96 21.17 4.69
N ALA A 104 7.37 22.15 5.36
CA ALA A 104 8.02 23.44 5.56
C ALA A 104 9.07 23.32 6.68
N ILE A 105 10.33 23.07 6.33
CA ILE A 105 11.42 22.98 7.29
C ILE A 105 11.94 24.39 7.57
N THR A 106 11.78 24.88 8.80
CA THR A 106 12.34 26.19 9.21
C THR A 106 13.86 26.10 9.31
N ALA A 107 14.57 27.19 9.02
CA ALA A 107 16.02 27.26 9.15
C ALA A 107 16.49 26.78 10.54
N GLY A 108 17.37 25.78 10.56
CA GLY A 108 17.90 25.16 11.78
C GLY A 108 17.27 23.82 12.17
N ALA A 109 16.19 23.40 11.50
CA ALA A 109 15.67 22.04 11.64
C ALA A 109 16.53 21.03 10.86
N ARG A 110 16.44 19.74 11.23
CA ARG A 110 17.20 18.67 10.57
C ARG A 110 16.89 18.66 9.07
N PRO A 111 17.90 18.56 8.18
CA PRO A 111 17.66 18.39 6.76
C PRO A 111 16.81 17.15 6.53
N GLY A 112 15.83 17.26 5.65
CA GLY A 112 15.05 16.14 5.20
C GLY A 112 15.85 15.19 4.31
N ASN A 113 15.30 14.01 4.06
CA ASN A 113 15.85 13.04 3.12
C ASN A 113 14.97 12.83 1.88
N GLY A 114 14.02 13.74 1.62
CA GLY A 114 13.11 13.65 0.49
C GLY A 114 13.85 13.70 -0.84
N LEU A 115 13.52 12.77 -1.73
CA LEU A 115 13.99 12.74 -3.10
C LEU A 115 12.83 13.03 -4.05
N GLN A 116 13.13 13.62 -5.21
CA GLN A 116 12.18 13.86 -6.28
C GLN A 116 12.79 13.52 -7.63
N ALA A 117 11.96 13.12 -8.58
CA ALA A 117 12.34 12.81 -9.94
C ALA A 117 11.30 13.35 -10.92
N SER A 118 11.76 13.75 -12.11
CA SER A 118 10.89 13.95 -13.26
C SER A 118 10.64 12.62 -13.96
N ALA A 119 9.64 12.56 -14.85
CA ALA A 119 9.35 11.34 -15.58
C ALA A 119 10.57 10.86 -16.40
N GLY A 120 11.10 9.69 -16.04
CA GLY A 120 12.26 9.07 -16.68
C GLY A 120 13.62 9.57 -16.21
N GLU A 121 13.67 10.51 -15.26
CA GLU A 121 14.90 11.06 -14.68
C GLU A 121 15.22 10.38 -13.34
N PRO A 122 16.51 10.37 -12.92
CA PRO A 122 16.89 9.79 -11.64
C PRO A 122 16.36 10.60 -10.45
N PHE A 123 16.20 9.94 -9.31
CA PHE A 123 15.90 10.59 -8.04
C PHE A 123 17.05 11.49 -7.58
N LEU A 124 16.74 12.76 -7.30
CA LEU A 124 17.65 13.75 -6.74
C LEU A 124 17.10 14.34 -5.44
N PRO A 125 17.95 14.95 -4.57
CA PRO A 125 17.47 15.67 -3.39
C PRO A 125 16.37 16.68 -3.71
N ALA A 126 15.27 16.64 -2.96
CA ALA A 126 14.20 17.62 -3.05
C ALA A 126 14.62 18.91 -2.33
N LEU A 127 15.24 19.85 -3.05
CA LEU A 127 15.82 21.05 -2.48
C LEU A 127 14.84 22.23 -2.46
N ASP A 128 14.81 22.96 -1.34
CA ASP A 128 14.38 24.36 -1.25
C ASP A 128 15.62 25.21 -0.97
N GLY A 129 16.12 25.89 -2.01
CA GLY A 129 17.45 26.50 -1.99
C GLY A 129 18.53 25.44 -1.76
N ALA A 130 19.24 25.53 -0.64
CA ALA A 130 20.28 24.57 -0.25
C ALA A 130 19.81 23.53 0.80
N VAL A 131 18.53 23.59 1.22
CA VAL A 131 18.00 22.72 2.27
C VAL A 131 17.15 21.63 1.63
N GLN A 132 17.55 20.37 1.83
CA GLN A 132 16.74 19.22 1.43
C GLN A 132 15.50 19.12 2.31
N GLN A 133 14.34 18.95 1.66
CA GLN A 133 13.03 18.87 2.29
C GLN A 133 12.61 17.41 2.52
N GLU A 134 11.55 17.22 3.31
CA GLU A 134 10.84 15.95 3.43
C GLU A 134 9.48 16.04 2.76
N PHE A 135 8.87 14.89 2.51
CA PHE A 135 7.48 14.81 2.07
C PHE A 135 6.66 14.10 3.16
N PRO A 136 5.55 14.70 3.62
CA PRO A 136 4.71 14.09 4.63
C PRO A 136 3.96 12.89 4.04
N PHE A 137 3.88 11.81 4.80
CA PHE A 137 2.98 10.70 4.57
C PHE A 137 2.45 10.20 5.90
N ARG A 138 1.33 9.47 5.86
CA ARG A 138 0.83 8.74 7.02
C ARG A 138 0.76 7.26 6.70
N ILE A 139 1.49 6.48 7.47
CA ILE A 139 1.18 5.07 7.60
C ILE A 139 0.01 5.01 8.55
N ALA A 140 -1.20 4.96 7.99
CA ALA A 140 -2.29 4.36 8.71
C ALA A 140 -1.88 2.89 8.89
N ALA A 141 -1.32 2.56 10.05
CA ALA A 141 -1.62 1.26 10.62
C ALA A 141 -3.13 1.30 10.78
N HIS A 142 -3.85 0.85 9.76
CA HIS A 142 -5.06 0.17 10.11
C HIS A 142 -4.51 -1.07 10.81
N LEU A 143 -4.34 -0.96 12.14
CA LEU A 143 -4.79 -2.02 13.02
C LEU A 143 -6.31 -2.12 12.82
N ALA A 144 -6.71 -2.36 11.58
CA ALA A 144 -7.88 -3.11 11.30
C ALA A 144 -7.60 -4.38 12.07
N ALA A 145 -8.45 -4.67 13.02
CA ALA A 145 -8.71 -6.05 13.28
C ALA A 145 -9.12 -6.81 11.99
N CYS A 146 -9.49 -6.10 10.91
CA CYS A 146 -10.14 -6.65 9.72
C CYS A 146 -9.37 -6.37 8.44
N ASP A 147 -8.79 -7.40 7.84
CA ASP A 147 -8.34 -7.37 6.47
C ASP A 147 -9.53 -7.39 5.50
N SER A 148 -9.43 -6.61 4.44
CA SER A 148 -10.35 -6.72 3.31
C SER A 148 -10.01 -7.99 2.52
N PRO A 149 -10.98 -8.85 2.14
CA PRO A 149 -10.72 -10.00 1.28
C PRO A 149 -10.01 -9.62 -0.02
N ALA A 150 -10.27 -8.43 -0.57
CA ALA A 150 -9.60 -7.92 -1.76
C ALA A 150 -8.09 -7.65 -1.58
N ASN A 151 -7.61 -7.58 -0.34
CA ASN A 151 -6.20 -7.43 0.00
C ASN A 151 -5.52 -8.77 0.35
N LEU A 152 -6.27 -9.87 0.36
CA LEU A 152 -5.78 -11.23 0.62
C LEU A 152 -5.88 -12.06 -0.67
N PRO A 153 -4.93 -11.93 -1.62
CA PRO A 153 -5.05 -12.57 -2.94
C PRO A 153 -5.09 -14.11 -2.91
N TRP A 154 -4.67 -14.70 -1.79
CA TRP A 154 -4.70 -16.14 -1.51
C TRP A 154 -6.02 -16.61 -0.88
N LEU A 155 -7.01 -15.72 -0.71
CA LEU A 155 -8.28 -15.98 -0.05
C LEU A 155 -9.43 -15.38 -0.86
N SER A 156 -10.53 -16.12 -0.98
CA SER A 156 -11.80 -15.61 -1.53
C SER A 156 -13.00 -16.09 -0.70
N LEU A 157 -14.10 -15.35 -0.78
CA LEU A 157 -15.34 -15.61 -0.05
C LEU A 157 -16.50 -15.84 -1.04
N GLY A 158 -17.37 -16.81 -0.74
CA GLY A 158 -18.57 -17.07 -1.54
C GLY A 158 -19.63 -15.96 -1.46
N GLN A 159 -19.59 -15.16 -0.39
CA GLN A 159 -20.41 -13.98 -0.18
C GLN A 159 -19.73 -13.02 0.81
N THR A 160 -19.94 -11.73 0.63
CA THR A 160 -19.38 -10.67 1.51
C THR A 160 -20.46 -9.89 2.27
N LEU A 161 -21.73 -10.12 1.94
CA LEU A 161 -22.91 -9.50 2.54
C LEU A 161 -24.08 -10.48 2.50
N GLY A 162 -24.98 -10.39 3.48
CA GLY A 162 -26.16 -11.23 3.56
C GLY A 162 -27.03 -10.89 4.77
N THR A 163 -28.10 -11.66 4.98
CA THR A 163 -28.95 -11.58 6.17
C THR A 163 -29.15 -12.96 6.77
N THR A 164 -29.25 -13.03 8.10
CA THR A 164 -29.52 -14.26 8.84
C THR A 164 -30.69 -13.98 9.76
N ALA A 165 -31.76 -14.78 9.65
CA ALA A 165 -32.92 -14.64 10.53
C ALA A 165 -32.56 -15.07 11.97
N GLY A 166 -33.29 -14.54 12.96
CA GLY A 166 -33.09 -14.92 14.36
C GLY A 166 -33.20 -16.42 14.57
N GLY A 167 -32.18 -17.04 15.19
CA GLY A 167 -32.11 -18.49 15.44
C GLY A 167 -31.74 -19.34 14.22
N ALA A 168 -31.49 -18.74 13.06
CA ALA A 168 -31.03 -19.44 11.86
C ALA A 168 -29.49 -19.44 11.74
N THR A 169 -28.97 -20.23 10.79
CA THR A 169 -27.55 -20.27 10.43
C THR A 169 -27.40 -20.09 8.92
N THR A 170 -26.55 -19.16 8.52
CA THR A 170 -26.15 -18.93 7.13
C THR A 170 -24.67 -19.29 7.00
N LEU A 171 -24.31 -20.15 6.05
CA LEU A 171 -22.92 -20.55 5.80
C LEU A 171 -22.26 -19.60 4.79
N VAL A 172 -20.99 -19.27 5.02
CA VAL A 172 -20.13 -18.52 4.10
C VAL A 172 -18.92 -19.37 3.76
N ASP A 173 -18.75 -19.72 2.49
CA ASP A 173 -17.59 -20.49 2.04
C ASP A 173 -16.35 -19.60 1.96
N VAL A 174 -15.24 -20.07 2.54
CA VAL A 174 -13.92 -19.45 2.46
C VAL A 174 -13.02 -20.37 1.64
N THR A 175 -12.52 -19.86 0.51
CA THR A 175 -11.59 -20.61 -0.36
C THR A 175 -10.19 -20.04 -0.20
N LEU A 176 -9.23 -20.91 0.11
CA LEU A 176 -7.81 -20.58 0.16
C LEU A 176 -7.13 -21.13 -1.09
N ASP A 177 -6.42 -20.29 -1.82
CA ASP A 177 -5.68 -20.67 -3.03
C ASP A 177 -4.18 -20.46 -2.82
N ALA A 178 -3.43 -21.57 -2.87
CA ALA A 178 -1.98 -21.59 -2.75
C ALA A 178 -1.26 -21.58 -4.10
N ILE A 179 -1.99 -21.58 -5.23
CA ILE A 179 -1.39 -21.62 -6.58
C ILE A 179 -0.50 -20.39 -6.77
N GLY A 180 0.77 -20.63 -7.14
CA GLY A 180 1.75 -19.58 -7.39
C GLY A 180 2.29 -18.89 -6.15
N LEU A 181 1.89 -19.30 -4.93
CA LEU A 181 2.47 -18.79 -3.70
C LEU A 181 3.82 -19.45 -3.42
N ALA A 182 4.76 -18.64 -2.93
CA ALA A 182 6.03 -19.13 -2.43
C ALA A 182 5.82 -19.84 -1.08
N PRO A 183 6.72 -20.77 -0.70
CA PRO A 183 6.69 -21.36 0.63
C PRO A 183 6.77 -20.29 1.71
N GLY A 184 5.90 -20.36 2.71
CA GLY A 184 5.75 -19.33 3.74
C GLY A 184 4.44 -19.43 4.50
N THR A 185 4.28 -18.52 5.47
CA THR A 185 3.01 -18.34 6.20
C THR A 185 2.34 -17.06 5.71
N TYR A 186 1.08 -17.20 5.31
CA TYR A 186 0.19 -16.11 4.92
C TYR A 186 -0.87 -15.98 6.00
N SER A 187 -1.06 -14.77 6.51
CA SER A 187 -2.00 -14.51 7.60
C SER A 187 -2.90 -13.34 7.24
N GLY A 188 -4.14 -13.39 7.70
CA GLY A 188 -5.09 -12.29 7.64
C GLY A 188 -6.18 -12.46 8.68
N VAL A 189 -6.98 -11.42 8.91
CA VAL A 189 -8.10 -11.47 9.84
C VAL A 189 -9.36 -11.02 9.11
N LEU A 190 -10.32 -11.91 8.93
CA LEU A 190 -11.63 -11.57 8.36
C LEU A 190 -12.53 -11.02 9.46
N CYS A 191 -13.48 -10.16 9.10
CA CYS A 191 -14.46 -9.65 10.04
C CYS A 191 -15.89 -9.83 9.55
N VAL A 192 -16.75 -10.22 10.48
CA VAL A 192 -18.19 -10.26 10.30
C VAL A 192 -18.79 -9.07 11.04
N GLN A 193 -19.25 -8.09 10.27
CA GLN A 193 -20.03 -6.98 10.80
C GLN A 193 -21.51 -7.35 10.80
N SER A 194 -22.18 -7.10 11.92
CA SER A 194 -23.60 -7.41 12.08
C SER A 194 -24.34 -6.27 12.79
N ASN A 195 -25.67 -6.34 12.79
CA ASN A 195 -26.55 -5.46 13.54
C ASN A 195 -26.91 -6.01 14.93
N ASP A 196 -26.18 -7.02 15.42
CA ASP A 196 -26.28 -7.48 16.81
C ASP A 196 -25.71 -6.40 17.74
N PRO A 197 -26.51 -5.80 18.65
CA PRO A 197 -26.03 -4.73 19.52
C PRO A 197 -25.00 -5.21 20.56
N ASP A 198 -25.00 -6.49 20.91
CA ASP A 198 -24.09 -7.05 21.92
C ASP A 198 -22.75 -7.46 21.29
N THR A 199 -22.77 -7.97 20.04
CA THR A 199 -21.56 -8.35 19.30
C THR A 199 -21.61 -7.86 17.83
N PRO A 200 -21.47 -6.55 17.59
CA PRO A 200 -21.61 -5.96 16.26
C PRO A 200 -20.44 -6.31 15.31
N LEU A 201 -19.32 -6.79 15.85
CA LEU A 201 -18.13 -7.18 15.09
C LEU A 201 -17.56 -8.48 15.66
N VAL A 202 -17.35 -9.47 14.78
CA VAL A 202 -16.63 -10.71 15.09
C VAL A 202 -15.39 -10.82 14.21
N GLU A 203 -14.24 -11.04 14.84
CA GLU A 203 -12.94 -11.22 14.18
C GLU A 203 -12.64 -12.70 13.98
N VAL A 204 -12.18 -13.07 12.78
CA VAL A 204 -11.89 -14.43 12.37
C VAL A 204 -10.47 -14.49 11.80
N PRO A 205 -9.46 -14.84 12.62
CA PRO A 205 -8.09 -14.99 12.14
C PRO A 205 -7.97 -16.19 11.21
N VAL A 206 -7.29 -15.99 10.08
CA VAL A 206 -7.04 -17.01 9.05
C VAL A 206 -5.54 -17.11 8.82
N SER A 207 -5.03 -18.34 8.74
CA SER A 207 -3.63 -18.61 8.42
C SER A 207 -3.53 -19.74 7.39
N LEU A 208 -2.75 -19.50 6.34
CA LEU A 208 -2.39 -20.46 5.31
C LEU A 208 -0.88 -20.69 5.37
N VAL A 209 -0.47 -21.95 5.55
CA VAL A 209 0.93 -22.35 5.50
C VAL A 209 1.19 -23.07 4.18
N VAL A 210 2.03 -22.47 3.33
CA VAL A 210 2.51 -23.07 2.09
C VAL A 210 3.87 -23.70 2.39
N ALA A 211 3.95 -25.02 2.28
CA ALA A 211 5.17 -25.77 2.54
C ALA A 211 5.62 -26.52 1.27
N VAL A 212 6.93 -26.71 1.14
CA VAL A 212 7.48 -27.69 0.20
C VAL A 212 7.49 -29.05 0.85
N LEU A 213 6.91 -30.05 0.18
CA LEU A 213 6.96 -31.44 0.66
C LEU A 213 8.31 -32.10 0.34
N PHE A 214 8.90 -31.76 -0.80
CA PHE A 214 10.21 -32.26 -1.24
C PHE A 214 10.99 -31.12 -1.89
N LEU A 215 12.27 -30.96 -1.51
CA LEU A 215 13.12 -29.85 -1.93
C LEU A 215 13.44 -29.89 -3.44
N ASP A 216 13.43 -31.09 -4.02
CA ASP A 216 13.76 -31.37 -5.43
C ASP A 216 12.73 -32.24 -6.14
N GLY A 217 11.60 -32.57 -5.50
CA GLY A 217 10.57 -33.45 -6.08
C GLY A 217 11.05 -34.87 -6.42
N PHE A 218 12.19 -35.33 -5.89
CA PHE A 218 12.88 -36.55 -6.33
C PHE A 218 13.41 -36.51 -7.77
N GLU A 219 13.48 -35.33 -8.39
CA GLU A 219 13.94 -35.14 -9.78
C GLU A 219 15.48 -35.03 -9.90
N SER A 220 16.21 -35.12 -8.78
CA SER A 220 17.69 -35.18 -8.78
C SER A 220 18.26 -36.57 -9.09
N GLY A 221 17.40 -37.57 -9.27
CA GLY A 221 17.79 -38.95 -9.58
C GLY A 221 18.33 -39.14 -11.00
N SER A 222 19.05 -40.25 -11.21
CA SER A 222 19.53 -40.66 -12.54
C SER A 222 18.36 -40.93 -13.50
N THR A 223 18.40 -40.35 -14.70
CA THR A 223 17.41 -40.61 -15.76
C THR A 223 17.53 -41.99 -16.40
N VAL A 224 18.53 -42.80 -15.99
CA VAL A 224 18.92 -44.02 -16.71
C VAL A 224 18.52 -45.31 -15.96
N ALA A 225 18.33 -45.28 -14.64
CA ALA A 225 17.75 -46.38 -13.86
C ALA A 225 17.35 -45.93 -12.43
N TRP A 226 16.18 -46.38 -11.95
CA TRP A 226 15.68 -46.15 -10.59
C TRP A 226 15.39 -47.50 -9.89
N SER A 227 15.62 -47.56 -8.58
CA SER A 227 15.18 -48.67 -7.72
C SER A 227 14.82 -48.14 -6.34
N ALA A 228 13.67 -48.53 -5.79
CA ALA A 228 13.25 -48.21 -4.44
C ALA A 228 13.22 -49.47 -3.58
N VAL A 229 13.63 -49.37 -2.31
CA VAL A 229 13.49 -50.46 -1.32
C VAL A 229 12.88 -49.88 -0.04
N VAL A 230 11.99 -50.62 0.58
CA VAL A 230 11.40 -50.33 1.90
C VAL A 230 11.57 -51.57 2.79
N PRO A 231 11.62 -51.41 4.13
CA PRO A 231 11.67 -52.55 5.06
C PRO A 231 10.50 -53.53 4.91
#